data_AF-A0AAW8E251-F1
#
_entry.id   AF-A0AAW8E251-F1
#
_cell.length_a   1.000
_cell.length_b   1.000
_cell.length_c   1.000
_cell.angle_alpha   90.00
_cell.angle_beta   90.00
_cell.angle_gamma   90.00
#
_symmetry.space_group_name_H-M   'P 1'
#
loop_
_entity.id
_entity.type
_entity.pdbx_description
1 polymer ?
#
loop_
_entity_poly.entity_id
_entity_poly.type
_entity_poly.pdbx_seq_one_letter_code
_entity_poly.pdbx_strand_id
1 'polypeptide(L)'
;MSSLHPPQGRRLLAVMRQEVRLMLAERGLWVVGALFLLLVAYALGNGLLQTAQRDHAQAAVAQADRDTRTAQRTLLEAILAGTAQPTPFENPADPSRMASGYGGQHVLLPTAPLGPVALGQSDLFPSQYQVTNQSRVVFMNPSDIENPWHLLSGHFDLAFVIVYLLPLLIFALSYNLLSAERENGTLRLLLSQPLRLRTLLAGKLTVRAAVLLGPAVLLPVAVLWIARHAGLTAGGAGSATLWWASLVGAYALFWFALVVAVNAFGASSATNAMVLVIAWVLLVLVAPVLLNLAVTQASPAPSRTELATRQRVVTAEAMKRYQDLLGTEYQHVGQGAILVPRDGKIEIAGRSLANYRIQREVDEAIGPALARFDAQQAQQQALLGRFGAVSPAAVAYEGMTALAGNGARRHARFDAQTVAHHEAWKAFFFPRIDARDALAPADFDRMPTFAWHEEPADLVRGQAALAVLQLLVPSLLLFGLAAWRLRRFSVA
;
A
#
# COMPACT_ATOMS: atom_id res chain seq x y z
N MET A 1 -52.67 -28.72 19.17
CA MET A 1 -52.77 -27.30 18.76
C MET A 1 -51.37 -26.75 18.54
N SER A 2 -50.78 -27.10 17.39
CA SER A 2 -49.44 -26.70 16.96
C SER A 2 -49.48 -25.28 16.37
N SER A 3 -48.63 -24.41 16.88
CA SER A 3 -48.35 -23.02 16.47
C SER A 3 -48.98 -22.54 15.15
N LEU A 4 -50.14 -21.89 15.25
CA LEU A 4 -50.90 -21.24 14.15
C LEU A 4 -50.20 -20.01 13.53
N HIS A 5 -48.96 -19.72 13.91
CA HIS A 5 -48.20 -18.60 13.39
C HIS A 5 -46.92 -19.09 12.71
N PRO A 6 -46.72 -18.81 11.39
CA PRO A 6 -45.48 -19.16 10.74
C PRO A 6 -44.30 -18.54 11.52
N PRO A 7 -43.19 -19.27 11.69
CA PRO A 7 -42.02 -18.77 12.40
C PRO A 7 -41.55 -17.48 11.74
N GLN A 8 -40.99 -16.56 12.54
CA GLN A 8 -40.50 -15.26 12.05
C GLN A 8 -39.50 -15.39 10.88
N GLY A 9 -38.82 -16.53 10.73
CA GLY A 9 -37.99 -16.84 9.57
C GLY A 9 -38.75 -16.91 8.23
N ARG A 10 -39.96 -17.48 8.19
CA ARG A 10 -40.79 -17.47 6.97
C ARG A 10 -41.25 -16.05 6.61
N ARG A 11 -41.52 -15.22 7.63
CA ARG A 11 -41.88 -13.81 7.45
C ARG A 11 -40.70 -12.98 6.95
N LEU A 12 -39.50 -13.24 7.46
CA LEU A 12 -38.26 -12.63 6.97
C LEU A 12 -38.08 -12.88 5.46
N LEU A 13 -38.22 -14.14 5.01
CA LEU A 13 -38.11 -14.49 3.59
C LEU A 13 -39.20 -13.80 2.74
N ALA A 14 -40.42 -13.68 3.25
CA ALA A 14 -41.49 -12.96 2.57
C ALA A 14 -41.16 -11.47 2.39
N VAL A 15 -40.61 -10.83 3.43
CA VAL A 15 -40.12 -9.44 3.36
C VAL A 15 -38.99 -9.33 2.34
N MET A 16 -38.00 -10.23 2.38
CA MET A 16 -36.89 -10.23 1.42
C MET A 16 -37.39 -10.37 -0.02
N ARG A 17 -38.32 -11.29 -0.29
CA ARG A 17 -38.90 -11.48 -1.62
C ARG A 17 -39.70 -10.27 -2.11
N GLN A 18 -40.35 -9.56 -1.18
CA GLN A 18 -41.04 -8.32 -1.51
C GLN A 18 -40.05 -7.20 -1.82
N GLU A 19 -39.01 -7.05 -1.00
CA GLU A 19 -37.96 -6.04 -1.20
C GLU A 19 -37.26 -6.23 -2.55
N VAL A 20 -36.92 -7.47 -2.91
CA VAL A 20 -36.35 -7.78 -4.24
C VAL A 20 -37.27 -7.31 -5.36
N ARG A 21 -38.59 -7.56 -5.25
CA ARG A 21 -39.56 -7.12 -6.26
C ARG A 21 -39.65 -5.60 -6.37
N LEU A 22 -39.62 -4.90 -5.23
CA LEU A 22 -39.63 -3.43 -5.20
C LEU A 22 -38.37 -2.86 -5.85
N MET A 23 -37.19 -3.38 -5.47
CA MET A 23 -35.91 -2.95 -6.02
C MET A 23 -35.81 -3.21 -7.53
N LEU A 24 -36.29 -4.36 -8.02
CA LEU A 24 -36.29 -4.68 -9.45
C LEU A 24 -37.26 -3.80 -10.26
N ALA A 25 -38.35 -3.33 -9.64
CA ALA A 25 -39.31 -2.43 -10.28
C ALA A 25 -38.81 -0.98 -10.33
N GLU A 26 -37.88 -0.60 -9.46
CA GLU A 26 -37.34 0.75 -9.37
C GLU A 26 -36.27 0.99 -10.45
N ARG A 27 -36.61 1.76 -11.49
CA ARG A 27 -35.71 2.04 -12.63
C ARG A 27 -34.40 2.71 -12.23
N GLY A 28 -34.44 3.58 -11.21
CA GLY A 28 -33.24 4.26 -10.70
C GLY A 28 -32.21 3.29 -10.13
N LEU A 29 -32.67 2.17 -9.55
CA LEU A 29 -31.79 1.18 -8.93
C LEU A 29 -30.96 0.42 -9.97
N TRP A 30 -31.51 0.19 -11.17
CA TRP A 30 -30.76 -0.39 -12.28
C TRP A 30 -29.65 0.52 -12.77
N VAL A 31 -29.92 1.83 -12.85
CA VAL A 31 -28.91 2.83 -13.25
C VAL A 31 -27.80 2.90 -12.22
N VAL A 32 -28.14 3.00 -10.93
CA VAL A 32 -27.17 3.05 -9.83
C VAL A 32 -26.38 1.74 -9.73
N GLY A 33 -27.04 0.59 -9.86
CA GLY A 33 -26.39 -0.72 -9.82
C GLY A 33 -25.45 -0.96 -11.00
N ALA A 34 -25.86 -0.57 -12.22
CA ALA A 34 -25.02 -0.65 -13.41
C ALA A 34 -23.80 0.29 -13.30
N LEU A 35 -24.00 1.52 -12.81
CA LEU A 35 -22.91 2.45 -12.54
C LEU A 35 -21.94 1.87 -11.50
N PHE A 36 -22.45 1.32 -10.39
CA PHE A 36 -21.60 0.71 -9.38
C PHE A 36 -20.78 -0.47 -9.93
N LEU A 37 -21.41 -1.36 -10.70
CA LEU A 37 -20.72 -2.46 -11.37
C LEU A 37 -19.63 -1.96 -12.31
N LEU A 38 -19.92 -0.90 -13.09
CA LEU A 38 -18.94 -0.29 -13.99
C LEU A 38 -17.77 0.30 -13.21
N LEU A 39 -18.02 1.01 -12.11
CA LEU A 39 -16.98 1.59 -11.27
C LEU A 39 -16.10 0.52 -10.62
N VAL A 40 -16.69 -0.55 -10.10
CA VAL A 40 -15.94 -1.69 -9.53
C VAL A 40 -15.11 -2.39 -10.62
N ALA A 41 -15.70 -2.65 -11.79
CA ALA A 41 -15.01 -3.30 -12.90
C ALA A 41 -13.86 -2.45 -13.45
N TYR A 42 -14.08 -1.14 -13.61
CA TYR A 42 -13.05 -0.19 -14.05
C TYR A 42 -11.91 -0.09 -13.03
N ALA A 43 -12.24 0.10 -11.74
CA ALA A 43 -11.25 0.18 -10.67
C ALA A 43 -10.38 -1.07 -10.57
N LEU A 44 -11.00 -2.25 -10.68
CA LEU A 44 -10.29 -3.52 -10.66
C LEU A 44 -9.46 -3.75 -11.93
N GLY A 45 -10.00 -3.40 -13.10
CA GLY A 45 -9.28 -3.44 -14.38
C GLY A 45 -8.04 -2.54 -14.36
N ASN A 46 -8.17 -1.33 -13.82
CA ASN A 46 -7.07 -0.40 -13.61
C ASN A 46 -6.01 -1.00 -12.68
N GLY A 47 -6.42 -1.53 -11.52
CA GLY A 47 -5.52 -2.18 -10.58
C GLY A 47 -4.76 -3.37 -11.17
N LEU A 48 -5.42 -4.19 -11.99
CA LEU A 48 -4.80 -5.32 -12.69
C LEU A 48 -3.79 -4.87 -13.73
N LEU A 49 -4.15 -3.88 -14.54
CA LEU A 49 -3.27 -3.34 -15.58
C LEU A 49 -1.98 -2.77 -14.98
N GLN A 50 -2.12 -1.94 -13.95
CA GLN A 50 -0.97 -1.27 -13.34
C GLN A 50 -0.08 -2.26 -12.57
N THR A 51 -0.69 -3.23 -11.89
CA THR A 51 0.06 -4.33 -11.26
C THR A 51 0.81 -5.18 -12.29
N ALA A 52 0.19 -5.51 -13.42
CA ALA A 52 0.83 -6.29 -14.48
C ALA A 52 2.01 -5.53 -15.12
N GLN A 53 1.85 -4.23 -15.39
CA GLN A 53 2.93 -3.38 -15.89
C GLN A 53 4.11 -3.35 -14.91
N ARG A 54 3.84 -3.21 -13.61
CA ARG A 54 4.86 -3.25 -12.56
C ARG A 54 5.58 -4.60 -12.51
N ASP A 55 4.84 -5.71 -12.53
CA ASP A 55 5.42 -7.05 -12.50
C ASP A 55 6.33 -7.31 -13.72
N HIS A 56 5.92 -6.85 -14.90
CA HIS A 56 6.73 -6.94 -16.12
C HIS A 56 8.00 -6.09 -16.04
N ALA A 57 7.90 -4.84 -15.56
CA ALA A 57 9.05 -3.96 -15.38
C ALA A 57 10.05 -4.54 -14.37
N GLN A 58 9.58 -5.03 -13.23
CA GLN A 58 10.42 -5.65 -12.21
C GLN A 58 11.10 -6.93 -12.72
N ALA A 59 10.40 -7.75 -13.51
CA ALA A 59 10.97 -8.93 -14.13
C ALA A 59 12.08 -8.57 -15.13
N ALA A 60 11.88 -7.51 -15.92
CA ALA A 60 12.89 -7.01 -16.86
C ALA A 60 14.13 -6.49 -16.14
N VAL A 61 13.96 -5.71 -15.06
CA VAL A 61 15.07 -5.23 -14.22
C VAL A 61 15.84 -6.39 -13.58
N ALA A 62 15.13 -7.37 -13.00
CA ALA A 62 15.75 -8.54 -12.39
C ALA A 62 16.50 -9.42 -13.40
N GLN A 63 16.06 -9.46 -14.66
CA GLN A 63 16.74 -10.16 -15.73
C GLN A 63 17.97 -9.38 -16.20
N ALA A 64 17.84 -8.07 -16.42
CA ALA A 64 18.94 -7.19 -16.80
C ALA A 64 20.09 -7.25 -15.77
N ASP A 65 19.79 -7.22 -14.46
CA ASP A 65 20.79 -7.35 -13.41
C ASP A 65 21.56 -8.67 -13.48
N ARG A 66 20.87 -9.79 -13.78
CA ARG A 66 21.49 -11.12 -13.93
C ARG A 66 22.39 -11.17 -15.17
N ASP A 67 21.93 -10.60 -16.28
CA ASP A 67 22.67 -10.57 -17.53
C ASP A 67 23.92 -9.67 -17.41
N THR A 68 23.76 -8.48 -16.82
CA THR A 68 24.87 -7.56 -16.52
C THR A 68 25.90 -8.19 -15.61
N ARG A 69 25.48 -8.88 -14.54
CA ARG A 69 26.41 -9.55 -13.61
C ARG A 69 27.17 -10.69 -14.28
N THR A 70 26.51 -11.44 -15.15
CA THR A 70 27.14 -12.50 -15.95
C THR A 70 28.15 -11.92 -16.93
N ALA A 71 27.78 -10.85 -17.65
CA ALA A 71 28.67 -10.17 -18.58
C ALA A 71 29.91 -9.58 -17.90
N GLN A 72 29.76 -9.00 -16.71
CA GLN A 72 30.87 -8.49 -15.89
C GLN A 72 31.83 -9.59 -15.47
N ARG A 73 31.31 -10.76 -15.07
CA ARG A 73 32.15 -11.93 -14.74
C ARG A 73 32.93 -12.41 -15.96
N THR A 74 32.26 -12.57 -17.10
CA THR A 74 32.92 -12.99 -18.35
C THR A 74 33.98 -12.00 -18.80
N LEU A 75 33.70 -10.70 -18.69
CA LEU A 75 34.68 -9.65 -19.01
C LEU A 75 35.88 -9.70 -18.07
N LEU A 76 35.67 -9.93 -16.76
CA LEU A 76 36.76 -10.11 -15.81
C LEU A 76 37.64 -11.29 -16.19
N GLU A 77 37.04 -12.45 -16.52
CA GLU A 77 37.77 -13.64 -16.96
C GLU A 77 38.60 -13.35 -18.23
N ALA A 78 38.06 -12.61 -19.19
CA ALA A 78 38.76 -12.20 -20.40
C ALA A 78 39.93 -11.22 -20.13
N ILE A 79 39.75 -10.26 -19.21
CA ILE A 79 40.82 -9.34 -18.79
C ILE A 79 41.97 -10.12 -18.14
N LEU A 80 41.65 -11.06 -17.24
CA LEU A 80 42.66 -11.89 -16.56
C LEU A 80 43.37 -12.86 -17.53
N ALA A 81 42.69 -13.30 -18.60
CA ALA A 81 43.28 -14.10 -19.67
C ALA A 81 44.08 -13.25 -20.69
N GLY A 82 44.08 -11.93 -20.58
CA GLY A 82 44.74 -11.01 -21.51
C GLY A 82 44.06 -10.92 -22.89
N THR A 83 42.83 -11.42 -23.03
CA THR A 83 42.08 -11.40 -24.29
C THR A 83 41.17 -10.18 -24.43
N ALA A 84 41.00 -9.39 -23.36
CA ALA A 84 40.28 -8.13 -23.34
C ALA A 84 41.08 -7.02 -22.64
N GLN A 85 40.86 -5.77 -23.05
CA GLN A 85 41.47 -4.58 -22.44
C GLN A 85 40.42 -3.85 -21.58
N PRO A 86 40.68 -3.64 -20.28
CA PRO A 86 39.76 -2.90 -19.43
C PRO A 86 39.76 -1.40 -19.77
N THR A 87 38.62 -0.74 -19.59
CA THR A 87 38.54 0.72 -19.63
C THR A 87 38.40 1.27 -18.20
N PRO A 88 38.78 2.54 -17.94
CA PRO A 88 38.58 3.14 -16.61
C PRO A 88 37.12 3.14 -16.14
N PHE A 89 36.17 3.09 -17.07
CA PHE A 89 34.74 3.14 -16.78
C PHE A 89 34.11 1.74 -16.69
N GLU A 90 34.65 0.75 -17.39
CA GLU A 90 34.12 -0.61 -17.49
C GLU A 90 35.21 -1.62 -17.09
N ASN A 91 35.52 -1.64 -15.80
CA ASN A 91 36.51 -2.57 -15.25
C ASN A 91 35.90 -3.38 -14.09
N PRO A 92 35.50 -4.64 -14.33
CA PRO A 92 34.94 -5.50 -13.29
C PRO A 92 35.98 -5.98 -12.27
N ALA A 93 37.28 -5.75 -12.51
CA ALA A 93 38.33 -6.03 -11.53
C ALA A 93 38.48 -4.91 -10.49
N ASP A 94 38.04 -3.68 -10.80
CA ASP A 94 38.14 -2.52 -9.90
C ASP A 94 36.97 -2.54 -8.90
N PRO A 95 37.22 -2.77 -7.60
CA PRO A 95 36.16 -2.80 -6.59
C PRO A 95 35.44 -1.46 -6.44
N SER A 96 36.07 -0.33 -6.76
CA SER A 96 35.43 0.99 -6.69
C SER A 96 34.40 1.20 -7.81
N ARG A 97 34.66 0.64 -9.00
CA ARG A 97 33.71 0.63 -10.12
C ARG A 97 32.58 -0.33 -9.84
N MET A 98 32.88 -1.55 -9.38
CA MET A 98 31.86 -2.53 -9.04
C MET A 98 30.97 -2.09 -7.88
N ALA A 99 31.48 -1.33 -6.92
CA ALA A 99 30.66 -0.77 -5.86
C ALA A 99 29.72 0.36 -6.34
N SER A 100 30.04 1.03 -7.46
CA SER A 100 29.27 2.14 -8.03
C SER A 100 28.10 1.69 -8.91
N GLY A 101 27.46 2.60 -9.64
CA GLY A 101 26.38 2.27 -10.58
C GLY A 101 26.73 1.25 -11.67
N TYR A 102 28.03 0.99 -11.94
CA TYR A 102 28.45 -0.06 -12.87
C TYR A 102 28.11 -1.47 -12.34
N GLY A 103 28.45 -1.78 -11.08
CA GLY A 103 28.17 -3.09 -10.48
C GLY A 103 26.99 -3.11 -9.50
N GLY A 104 26.31 -1.96 -9.33
CA GLY A 104 25.17 -1.81 -8.42
C GLY A 104 24.03 -2.79 -8.69
N GLN A 105 23.34 -3.20 -7.64
CA GLN A 105 22.26 -4.18 -7.69
C GLN A 105 20.91 -3.52 -7.46
N HIS A 106 19.91 -3.85 -8.28
CA HIS A 106 18.52 -3.49 -8.00
C HIS A 106 17.94 -4.41 -6.93
N VAL A 107 17.44 -3.79 -5.87
CA VAL A 107 16.61 -4.46 -4.87
C VAL A 107 15.16 -4.20 -5.21
N LEU A 108 14.32 -5.24 -5.17
CA LEU A 108 12.95 -5.20 -5.66
C LEU A 108 11.97 -5.58 -4.55
N LEU A 109 10.84 -4.87 -4.48
CA LEU A 109 9.67 -5.21 -3.67
C LEU A 109 8.60 -5.83 -4.58
N PRO A 110 8.45 -7.18 -4.58
CA PRO A 110 7.50 -7.87 -5.44
C PRO A 110 6.06 -7.45 -5.14
N THR A 111 5.22 -7.41 -6.16
CA THR A 111 3.79 -7.12 -5.98
C THR A 111 3.08 -8.29 -5.29
N ALA A 112 2.23 -7.99 -4.30
CA ALA A 112 1.47 -9.04 -3.61
C ALA A 112 0.31 -9.56 -4.48
N PRO A 113 -0.24 -10.75 -4.20
CA PRO A 113 -1.34 -11.33 -4.97
C PRO A 113 -2.59 -10.43 -5.04
N LEU A 114 -2.88 -9.73 -3.93
CA LEU A 114 -3.99 -8.78 -3.79
C LEU A 114 -3.64 -7.34 -4.21
N GLY A 115 -2.44 -7.07 -4.76
CA GLY A 115 -2.06 -5.74 -5.24
C GLY A 115 -3.13 -4.99 -6.06
N PRO A 116 -3.86 -5.66 -6.98
CA PRO A 116 -4.88 -5.00 -7.79
C PRO A 116 -6.09 -4.43 -7.04
N VAL A 117 -6.37 -4.85 -5.80
CA VAL A 117 -7.56 -4.36 -5.06
C VAL A 117 -7.31 -3.06 -4.32
N ALA A 118 -6.05 -2.70 -4.10
CA ALA A 118 -5.69 -1.43 -3.47
C ALA A 118 -4.28 -1.05 -3.92
N LEU A 119 -4.18 -0.16 -4.90
CA LEU A 119 -2.92 0.44 -5.34
C LEU A 119 -2.41 1.41 -4.27
N GLY A 120 -3.34 2.13 -3.62
CA GLY A 120 -3.01 3.01 -2.51
C GLY A 120 -2.03 4.11 -2.91
N GLN A 121 -0.94 4.23 -2.16
CA GLN A 121 0.13 5.20 -2.39
C GLN A 121 1.36 4.56 -3.06
N SER A 122 1.16 3.55 -3.92
CA SER A 122 2.24 2.83 -4.60
C SER A 122 3.21 3.73 -5.37
N ASP A 123 2.77 4.91 -5.82
CA ASP A 123 3.63 5.87 -6.53
C ASP A 123 4.50 6.68 -5.57
N LEU A 124 4.05 6.89 -4.34
CA LEU A 124 4.84 7.57 -3.30
C LEU A 124 5.83 6.62 -2.61
N PHE A 125 5.64 5.31 -2.79
CA PHE A 125 6.44 4.24 -2.19
C PHE A 125 7.17 3.45 -3.27
N PRO A 126 8.43 3.81 -3.60
CA PRO A 126 9.20 3.14 -4.63
C PRO A 126 9.26 1.63 -4.42
N SER A 127 9.12 0.91 -5.52
CA SER A 127 9.12 -0.55 -5.51
C SER A 127 10.49 -1.17 -5.77
N GLN A 128 11.47 -0.33 -6.08
CA GLN A 128 12.81 -0.74 -6.43
C GLN A 128 13.80 0.36 -6.07
N TYR A 129 15.01 -0.05 -5.72
CA TYR A 129 16.14 0.86 -5.54
C TYR A 129 17.39 0.24 -6.18
N GLN A 130 18.26 1.06 -6.75
CA GLN A 130 19.59 0.60 -7.18
C GLN A 130 20.60 0.85 -6.05
N VAL A 131 21.04 -0.21 -5.39
CA VAL A 131 22.02 -0.14 -4.30
C VAL A 131 23.41 -0.03 -4.90
N THR A 132 24.13 1.02 -4.49
CA THR A 132 25.50 1.32 -4.90
C THR A 132 26.31 1.74 -3.67
N ASN A 133 27.52 2.27 -3.86
CA ASN A 133 28.32 2.91 -2.81
C ASN A 133 27.89 4.35 -2.48
N GLN A 134 26.84 4.86 -3.14
CA GLN A 134 26.33 6.19 -2.86
C GLN A 134 25.57 6.23 -1.54
N SER A 135 25.49 7.43 -0.97
CA SER A 135 24.72 7.61 0.26
C SER A 135 23.27 7.17 0.12
N ARG A 136 22.73 6.59 1.20
CA ARG A 136 21.31 6.19 1.32
C ARG A 136 20.35 7.29 0.88
N VAL A 137 20.68 8.55 1.19
CA VAL A 137 19.84 9.70 0.82
C VAL A 137 19.71 9.85 -0.70
N VAL A 138 20.75 9.49 -1.47
CA VAL A 138 20.75 9.57 -2.94
C VAL A 138 19.85 8.50 -3.54
N PHE A 139 20.16 7.23 -3.30
CA PHE A 139 19.52 6.14 -4.05
C PHE A 139 18.10 5.82 -3.55
N MET A 140 17.75 6.17 -2.32
CA MET A 140 16.38 6.01 -1.79
C MET A 140 15.45 7.19 -2.08
N ASN A 141 15.96 8.25 -2.72
CA ASN A 141 15.13 9.33 -3.28
C ASN A 141 15.36 9.42 -4.80
N PRO A 142 15.02 8.37 -5.57
CA PRO A 142 15.08 8.46 -7.02
C PRO A 142 14.18 9.61 -7.47
N SER A 143 14.74 10.52 -8.26
CA SER A 143 13.99 11.62 -8.86
C SER A 143 13.26 11.10 -10.10
N ASP A 144 12.21 10.32 -9.90
CA ASP A 144 11.33 9.93 -11.00
C ASP A 144 10.48 11.15 -11.39
N ILE A 145 10.46 11.44 -12.70
CA ILE A 145 9.68 12.56 -13.24
C ILE A 145 8.23 12.11 -13.33
N GLU A 146 7.48 12.32 -12.27
CA GLU A 146 6.06 12.01 -12.21
C GLU A 146 5.21 13.28 -12.08
N ASN A 147 3.99 13.26 -12.61
CA ASN A 147 3.14 14.44 -12.57
C ASN A 147 2.67 14.71 -11.13
N PRO A 148 3.00 15.86 -10.52
CA PRO A 148 2.62 16.15 -9.14
C PRO A 148 1.09 16.16 -8.92
N TRP A 149 0.31 16.52 -9.94
CA TRP A 149 -1.15 16.47 -9.87
C TRP A 149 -1.68 15.04 -9.83
N HIS A 150 -1.02 14.11 -10.53
CA HIS A 150 -1.37 12.68 -10.51
C HIS A 150 -1.08 12.05 -9.15
N LEU A 151 0.08 12.38 -8.57
CA LEU A 151 0.48 11.95 -7.22
C LEU A 151 -0.48 12.47 -6.14
N LEU A 152 -0.97 13.70 -6.27
CA LEU A 152 -1.92 14.31 -5.33
C LEU A 152 -3.35 13.75 -5.48
N SER A 153 -3.80 13.44 -6.70
CA SER A 153 -5.14 12.91 -6.93
C SER A 153 -5.29 11.44 -6.51
N GLY A 154 -4.18 10.70 -6.48
CA GLY A 154 -4.17 9.26 -6.21
C GLY A 154 -4.84 8.44 -7.32
N HIS A 155 -4.89 7.13 -7.13
CA HIS A 155 -5.50 6.21 -8.09
C HIS A 155 -7.00 6.04 -7.89
N PHE A 156 -7.72 5.92 -9.00
CA PHE A 156 -9.05 5.33 -8.99
C PHE A 156 -8.90 3.80 -8.93
N ASP A 157 -8.83 3.27 -7.71
CA ASP A 157 -8.70 1.84 -7.42
C ASP A 157 -9.91 1.29 -6.65
N LEU A 158 -9.92 -0.02 -6.39
CA LEU A 158 -11.07 -0.65 -5.74
C LEU A 158 -11.21 -0.20 -4.28
N ALA A 159 -10.10 0.08 -3.60
CA ALA A 159 -10.14 0.68 -2.26
C ALA A 159 -10.84 2.05 -2.28
N PHE A 160 -10.60 2.90 -3.28
CA PHE A 160 -11.29 4.18 -3.45
C PHE A 160 -12.81 3.96 -3.59
N VAL A 161 -13.23 3.04 -4.47
CA VAL A 161 -14.66 2.72 -4.67
C VAL A 161 -15.30 2.24 -3.36
N ILE A 162 -14.62 1.37 -2.61
CA ILE A 162 -15.13 0.82 -1.36
C ILE A 162 -15.15 1.87 -0.25
N VAL A 163 -14.08 2.64 -0.04
CA VAL A 163 -14.00 3.60 1.08
C VAL A 163 -14.94 4.79 0.87
N TYR A 164 -14.95 5.36 -0.33
CA TYR A 164 -15.64 6.63 -0.58
C TYR A 164 -17.03 6.47 -1.19
N LEU A 165 -17.22 5.53 -2.13
CA LEU A 165 -18.47 5.43 -2.90
C LEU A 165 -19.48 4.44 -2.30
N LEU A 166 -19.02 3.29 -1.78
CA LEU A 166 -19.89 2.29 -1.18
C LEU A 166 -20.79 2.87 -0.06
N PRO A 167 -20.31 3.72 0.87
CA PRO A 167 -21.17 4.31 1.89
C PRO A 167 -22.30 5.16 1.30
N LEU A 168 -22.00 5.95 0.26
CA LEU A 168 -22.98 6.80 -0.42
C LEU A 168 -24.04 5.95 -1.13
N LEU A 169 -23.65 4.83 -1.73
CA LEU A 169 -24.58 3.87 -2.33
C LEU A 169 -25.45 3.18 -1.29
N ILE A 170 -24.87 2.82 -0.13
CA ILE A 170 -25.64 2.30 1.01
C ILE A 170 -26.70 3.32 1.43
N PHE A 171 -26.34 4.61 1.49
CA PHE A 171 -27.29 5.67 1.85
C PHE A 171 -28.35 5.87 0.79
N ALA A 172 -27.98 5.95 -0.50
CA ALA A 172 -28.94 6.13 -1.58
C ALA A 172 -30.02 5.04 -1.56
N LEU A 173 -29.64 3.80 -1.26
CA LEU A 173 -30.57 2.68 -1.14
C LEU A 173 -31.28 2.59 0.20
N SER A 174 -30.79 3.25 1.25
CA SER A 174 -31.20 2.94 2.64
C SER A 174 -31.56 4.13 3.51
N TYR A 175 -31.44 5.36 3.04
CA TYR A 175 -31.77 6.56 3.82
C TYR A 175 -33.24 6.57 4.28
N ASN A 176 -34.13 6.00 3.48
CA ASN A 176 -35.57 5.94 3.70
C ASN A 176 -36.08 4.60 4.25
N LEU A 177 -35.19 3.79 4.85
CA LEU A 177 -35.44 2.40 5.25
C LEU A 177 -36.76 2.19 6.04
N LEU A 178 -37.11 3.15 6.88
CA LEU A 178 -38.35 3.14 7.67
C LEU A 178 -39.24 4.37 7.42
N SER A 179 -38.65 5.50 7.03
CA SER A 179 -39.38 6.76 6.84
C SER A 179 -40.32 6.70 5.63
N ALA A 180 -39.99 5.97 4.56
CA ALA A 180 -40.85 5.85 3.39
C ALA A 180 -42.22 5.22 3.71
N GLU A 181 -42.25 4.08 4.40
CA GLU A 181 -43.52 3.45 4.79
C GLU A 181 -44.28 4.28 5.83
N ARG A 182 -43.56 5.02 6.68
CA ARG A 182 -44.20 5.87 7.68
C ARG A 182 -44.87 7.07 7.04
N GLU A 183 -44.17 7.76 6.15
CA GLU A 183 -44.66 8.93 5.40
C GLU A 183 -45.86 8.55 4.51
N ASN A 184 -45.84 7.35 3.92
CA ASN A 184 -46.95 6.82 3.13
C ASN A 184 -48.07 6.17 3.97
N GLY A 185 -47.96 6.14 5.30
CA GLY A 185 -48.94 5.52 6.20
C GLY A 185 -49.01 3.98 6.15
N THR A 186 -48.23 3.33 5.29
CA THR A 186 -48.24 1.87 5.10
C THR A 186 -47.53 1.12 6.22
N LEU A 187 -46.68 1.79 7.01
CA LEU A 187 -45.99 1.15 8.14
C LEU A 187 -46.97 0.61 9.19
N ARG A 188 -48.04 1.35 9.48
CA ARG A 188 -49.11 0.92 10.40
C ARG A 188 -49.82 -0.33 9.90
N LEU A 189 -50.07 -0.40 8.58
CA LEU A 189 -50.72 -1.56 7.94
C LEU A 189 -49.81 -2.80 7.93
N LEU A 190 -48.49 -2.62 7.79
CA LEU A 190 -47.54 -3.72 7.86
C LEU A 190 -47.38 -4.27 9.29
N LEU A 191 -47.40 -3.39 10.29
CA LEU A 191 -47.23 -3.77 11.70
C LEU A 191 -48.53 -4.23 12.39
N SER A 192 -49.70 -4.05 11.76
CA SER A 192 -50.96 -4.66 12.24
C SER A 192 -51.05 -6.15 11.91
N GLN A 193 -50.27 -6.61 10.92
CA GLN A 193 -50.03 -8.02 10.67
C GLN A 193 -49.08 -8.60 11.74
N PRO A 194 -48.96 -9.93 11.89
CA PRO A 194 -48.05 -10.52 12.88
C PRO A 194 -46.55 -10.40 12.49
N LEU A 195 -46.11 -9.24 12.01
CA LEU A 195 -44.75 -8.93 11.58
C LEU A 195 -44.06 -8.07 12.64
N ARG A 196 -42.87 -8.49 13.10
CA ARG A 196 -42.06 -7.66 14.01
C ARG A 196 -41.30 -6.61 13.20
N LEU A 197 -41.19 -5.39 13.72
CA LEU A 197 -40.40 -4.32 13.11
C LEU A 197 -38.95 -4.73 12.84
N ARG A 198 -38.33 -5.49 13.75
CA ARG A 198 -36.98 -6.05 13.56
C ARG A 198 -36.89 -7.00 12.37
N THR A 199 -37.92 -7.81 12.15
CA THR A 199 -37.99 -8.74 11.00
C THR A 199 -38.18 -7.99 9.69
N LEU A 200 -38.99 -6.92 9.70
CA LEU A 200 -39.13 -6.02 8.55
C LEU A 200 -37.79 -5.38 8.19
N LEU A 201 -37.11 -4.74 9.17
CA LEU A 201 -35.81 -4.10 8.96
C LEU A 201 -34.73 -5.08 8.49
N ALA A 202 -34.61 -6.23 9.16
CA ALA A 202 -33.63 -7.25 8.79
C ALA A 202 -33.87 -7.77 7.36
N GLY A 203 -35.12 -8.01 6.97
CA GLY A 203 -35.45 -8.49 5.62
C GLY A 203 -35.04 -7.49 4.54
N LYS A 204 -35.33 -6.20 4.75
CA LYS A 204 -34.92 -5.13 3.82
C LYS A 204 -33.41 -4.98 3.73
N LEU A 205 -32.74 -4.90 4.89
CA LEU A 205 -31.30 -4.71 4.97
C LEU A 205 -30.53 -5.85 4.32
N THR A 206 -30.94 -7.10 4.54
CA THR A 206 -30.25 -8.26 3.93
C THR A 206 -30.27 -8.19 2.41
N VAL A 207 -31.39 -7.79 1.80
CA VAL A 207 -31.48 -7.65 0.34
C VAL A 207 -30.62 -6.49 -0.15
N ARG A 208 -30.73 -5.31 0.47
CA ARG A 208 -29.91 -4.13 0.11
C ARG A 208 -28.42 -4.40 0.27
N ALA A 209 -28.02 -5.09 1.34
CA ALA A 209 -26.65 -5.51 1.57
C ALA A 209 -26.17 -6.52 0.54
N ALA A 210 -26.97 -7.53 0.19
CA ALA A 210 -26.58 -8.53 -0.82
C ALA A 210 -26.36 -7.90 -2.21
N VAL A 211 -27.21 -6.94 -2.61
CA VAL A 211 -27.10 -6.22 -3.89
C VAL A 211 -25.80 -5.40 -3.99
N LEU A 212 -25.33 -4.82 -2.87
CA LEU A 212 -24.10 -4.03 -2.85
C LEU A 212 -22.84 -4.88 -2.61
N LEU A 213 -22.88 -5.78 -1.61
CA LEU A 213 -21.72 -6.60 -1.23
C LEU A 213 -21.40 -7.68 -2.26
N GLY A 214 -22.39 -8.20 -2.99
CA GLY A 214 -22.17 -9.18 -4.06
C GLY A 214 -21.15 -8.67 -5.07
N PRO A 215 -21.43 -7.56 -5.79
CA PRO A 215 -20.46 -6.93 -6.68
C PRO A 215 -19.19 -6.43 -5.99
N ALA A 216 -19.29 -5.85 -4.79
CA ALA A 216 -18.14 -5.28 -4.10
C ALA A 216 -17.10 -6.32 -3.66
N VAL A 217 -17.51 -7.57 -3.43
CA VAL A 217 -16.65 -8.64 -2.91
C VAL A 217 -16.49 -9.80 -3.89
N LEU A 218 -17.60 -10.36 -4.37
CA LEU A 218 -17.55 -11.60 -5.17
C LEU A 218 -16.90 -11.36 -6.54
N LEU A 219 -17.17 -10.22 -7.18
CA LEU A 219 -16.57 -9.91 -8.47
C LEU A 219 -15.05 -9.73 -8.36
N PRO A 220 -14.50 -8.91 -7.43
CA PRO A 220 -13.06 -8.84 -7.21
C PRO A 220 -12.43 -10.19 -6.87
N VAL A 221 -13.04 -10.98 -5.99
CA VAL A 221 -12.51 -12.31 -5.63
C VAL A 221 -12.48 -13.24 -6.84
N ALA A 222 -13.56 -13.30 -7.63
CA ALA A 222 -13.63 -14.16 -8.81
C ALA A 222 -12.60 -13.75 -9.88
N VAL A 223 -12.48 -12.45 -10.15
CA VAL A 223 -11.52 -11.93 -11.13
C VAL A 223 -10.08 -12.18 -10.68
N LEU A 224 -9.74 -11.93 -9.41
CA LEU A 224 -8.42 -12.22 -8.88
C LEU A 224 -8.11 -13.72 -8.92
N TRP A 225 -9.09 -14.58 -8.64
CA TRP A 225 -8.92 -16.04 -8.70
C TRP A 225 -8.54 -16.51 -10.12
N ILE A 226 -9.08 -15.87 -11.15
CA ILE A 226 -8.76 -16.14 -12.55
C ILE A 226 -7.41 -15.50 -12.94
N ALA A 227 -7.23 -14.21 -12.68
CA ALA A 227 -6.09 -13.43 -13.17
C ALA A 227 -4.79 -13.65 -12.38
N ARG A 228 -4.87 -14.08 -11.12
CA ARG A 228 -3.73 -14.18 -10.17
C ARG A 228 -3.68 -15.54 -9.47
N HIS A 229 -4.19 -16.59 -10.13
CA HIS A 229 -4.37 -17.93 -9.54
C HIS A 229 -3.12 -18.46 -8.81
N ALA A 230 -1.96 -18.43 -9.47
CA ALA A 230 -0.70 -18.93 -8.92
C ALA A 230 -0.25 -18.18 -7.66
N GLY A 231 -0.47 -16.86 -7.61
CA GLY A 231 -0.15 -16.05 -6.43
C GLY A 231 -1.10 -16.28 -5.26
N LEU A 232 -2.37 -16.62 -5.54
CA LEU A 232 -3.39 -16.87 -4.51
C LEU A 232 -3.30 -18.26 -3.88
N THR A 233 -2.82 -19.26 -4.64
CA THR A 233 -2.62 -20.63 -4.16
C THR A 233 -1.27 -20.83 -3.47
N ALA A 234 -0.28 -19.98 -3.77
CA ALA A 234 1.00 -19.97 -3.07
C ALA A 234 0.91 -19.28 -1.69
N GLY A 235 1.62 -19.83 -0.69
CA GLY A 235 2.07 -19.08 0.49
C GLY A 235 1.00 -18.52 1.45
N GLY A 236 -0.26 -18.97 1.41
CA GLY A 236 -1.30 -18.54 2.35
C GLY A 236 -2.09 -17.29 1.93
N ALA A 237 -1.94 -16.82 0.70
CA ALA A 237 -2.68 -15.68 0.14
C ALA A 237 -4.21 -15.85 0.16
N GLY A 238 -4.73 -17.08 0.10
CA GLY A 238 -6.15 -17.36 0.31
C GLY A 238 -6.70 -16.85 1.66
N SER A 239 -5.87 -16.82 2.71
CA SER A 239 -6.26 -16.23 4.00
C SER A 239 -6.36 -14.70 3.93
N ALA A 240 -5.50 -14.04 3.14
CA ALA A 240 -5.55 -12.60 2.94
C ALA A 240 -6.83 -12.18 2.19
N THR A 241 -7.26 -12.97 1.19
CA THR A 241 -8.53 -12.73 0.47
C THR A 241 -9.74 -12.80 1.40
N LEU A 242 -9.77 -13.76 2.33
CA LEU A 242 -10.83 -13.88 3.32
C LEU A 242 -10.83 -12.70 4.31
N TRP A 243 -9.66 -12.27 4.75
CA TRP A 243 -9.53 -11.08 5.60
C TRP A 243 -9.95 -9.80 4.88
N TRP A 244 -9.61 -9.67 3.60
CA TRP A 244 -10.03 -8.55 2.77
C TRP A 244 -11.56 -8.52 2.63
N ALA A 245 -12.17 -9.65 2.28
CA ALA A 245 -13.63 -9.77 2.18
C ALA A 245 -14.32 -9.47 3.53
N SER A 246 -13.73 -9.94 4.64
CA SER A 246 -14.23 -9.66 5.99
C SER A 246 -14.14 -8.19 6.37
N LEU A 247 -13.05 -7.52 5.97
CA LEU A 247 -12.86 -6.09 6.19
C LEU A 247 -13.88 -5.25 5.41
N VAL A 248 -14.09 -5.56 4.12
CA VAL A 248 -15.12 -4.90 3.30
C VAL A 248 -16.51 -5.12 3.89
N GLY A 249 -16.81 -6.36 4.32
CA GLY A 249 -18.07 -6.69 4.99
C GLY A 249 -18.27 -5.93 6.30
N ALA A 250 -17.24 -5.84 7.15
CA ALA A 250 -17.29 -5.10 8.41
C ALA A 250 -17.46 -3.59 8.18
N TYR A 251 -16.81 -3.03 7.16
CA TYR A 251 -16.96 -1.63 6.76
C TYR A 251 -18.37 -1.33 6.27
N ALA A 252 -18.93 -2.17 5.40
CA ALA A 252 -20.31 -2.02 4.96
C ALA A 252 -21.30 -2.16 6.13
N LEU A 253 -21.04 -3.12 7.04
CA LEU A 253 -21.87 -3.33 8.23
C LEU A 253 -21.91 -2.09 9.11
N PHE A 254 -20.79 -1.39 9.28
CA PHE A 254 -20.72 -0.12 9.99
C PHE A 254 -21.68 0.92 9.40
N TRP A 255 -21.66 1.11 8.08
CA TRP A 255 -22.54 2.06 7.40
C TRP A 255 -24.02 1.65 7.44
N PHE A 256 -24.31 0.36 7.28
CA PHE A 256 -25.68 -0.14 7.49
C PHE A 256 -26.14 0.07 8.95
N ALA A 257 -25.27 -0.15 9.94
CA ALA A 257 -25.58 0.11 11.34
C ALA A 257 -25.91 1.59 11.56
N LEU A 258 -25.15 2.51 10.94
CA LEU A 258 -25.40 3.93 11.00
C LEU A 258 -26.75 4.30 10.36
N VAL A 259 -27.07 3.76 9.19
CA VAL A 259 -28.37 3.94 8.53
C VAL A 259 -29.51 3.53 9.44
N VAL A 260 -29.41 2.36 10.07
CA VAL A 260 -30.46 1.84 10.96
C VAL A 260 -30.56 2.70 12.22
N ALA A 261 -29.44 3.14 12.78
CA ALA A 261 -29.42 4.04 13.93
C ALA A 261 -30.12 5.37 13.61
N VAL A 262 -29.81 6.01 12.47
CA VAL A 262 -30.45 7.26 12.03
C VAL A 262 -31.94 7.07 11.80
N ASN A 263 -32.34 6.04 11.05
CA ASN A 263 -33.76 5.75 10.78
C ASN A 263 -34.55 5.42 12.06
N ALA A 264 -33.91 4.84 13.08
CA ALA A 264 -34.56 4.51 14.34
C ALA A 264 -35.06 5.74 15.12
N PHE A 265 -34.55 6.95 14.84
CA PHE A 265 -35.05 8.18 15.44
C PHE A 265 -36.39 8.65 14.85
N GLY A 266 -36.80 8.10 13.70
CA GLY A 266 -38.06 8.45 13.06
C GLY A 266 -38.09 9.91 12.59
N ALA A 267 -37.01 10.40 11.98
CA ALA A 267 -37.07 11.66 11.24
C ALA A 267 -37.65 11.43 9.82
N SER A 268 -37.83 12.50 9.03
CA SER A 268 -38.24 12.38 7.64
C SER A 268 -37.14 11.75 6.78
N SER A 269 -37.49 11.24 5.61
CA SER A 269 -36.55 10.71 4.63
C SER A 269 -35.47 11.75 4.27
N ALA A 270 -35.86 13.01 4.05
CA ALA A 270 -34.93 14.10 3.76
C ALA A 270 -33.95 14.37 4.92
N THR A 271 -34.43 14.39 6.16
CA THR A 271 -33.56 14.57 7.34
C THR A 271 -32.59 13.40 7.50
N ASN A 272 -33.04 12.16 7.30
CA ASN A 272 -32.17 10.99 7.39
C ASN A 272 -31.04 11.05 6.36
N ALA A 273 -31.34 11.41 5.10
CA ALA A 273 -30.34 11.57 4.06
C ALA A 273 -29.30 12.64 4.43
N MET A 274 -29.75 13.80 4.91
CA MET A 274 -28.86 14.90 5.30
C MET A 274 -27.94 14.51 6.46
N VAL A 275 -28.46 13.85 7.50
CA VAL A 275 -27.65 13.37 8.64
C VAL A 275 -26.61 12.34 8.20
N LEU A 276 -26.98 11.40 7.31
CA LEU A 276 -26.05 10.39 6.80
C LEU A 276 -24.92 11.01 5.97
N VAL A 277 -25.24 11.98 5.11
CA VAL A 277 -24.23 12.71 4.33
C VAL A 277 -23.30 13.52 5.23
N ILE A 278 -23.83 14.24 6.23
CA ILE A 278 -23.02 14.98 7.21
C ILE A 278 -22.10 14.02 7.97
N ALA A 279 -22.63 12.88 8.45
CA ALA A 279 -21.83 11.88 9.14
C ALA A 279 -20.73 11.30 8.25
N TRP A 280 -21.00 11.10 6.96
CA TRP A 280 -19.99 10.67 6.00
C TRP A 280 -18.90 11.72 5.79
N VAL A 281 -19.26 13.00 5.61
CA VAL A 281 -18.25 14.07 5.51
C VAL A 281 -17.37 14.08 6.77
N LEU A 282 -17.97 13.98 7.95
CA LEU A 282 -17.23 14.00 9.21
C LEU A 282 -16.31 12.79 9.38
N LEU A 283 -16.78 11.58 9.09
CA LEU A 283 -16.04 10.34 9.36
C LEU A 283 -15.04 9.98 8.26
N VAL A 284 -15.33 10.34 7.00
CA VAL A 284 -14.52 9.99 5.82
C VAL A 284 -13.57 11.11 5.42
N LEU A 285 -13.96 12.38 5.55
CA LEU A 285 -13.13 13.52 5.11
C LEU A 285 -12.50 14.26 6.29
N VAL A 286 -13.29 14.66 7.29
CA VAL A 286 -12.81 15.53 8.37
C VAL A 286 -11.96 14.77 9.40
N ALA A 287 -12.44 13.62 9.87
CA ALA A 287 -11.76 12.82 10.90
C ALA A 287 -10.32 12.43 10.53
N PRO A 288 -10.01 11.89 9.33
CA PRO A 288 -8.62 11.55 8.99
C PRO A 288 -7.72 12.78 8.88
N VAL A 289 -8.23 13.91 8.40
CA VAL A 289 -7.47 15.18 8.31
C VAL A 289 -7.15 15.70 9.72
N LEU A 290 -8.13 15.72 10.62
CA LEU A 290 -7.91 16.13 12.00
C LEU A 290 -6.93 15.20 12.73
N LEU A 291 -7.01 13.90 12.48
CA LEU A 291 -6.07 12.93 13.01
C LEU A 291 -4.65 13.21 12.50
N ASN A 292 -4.47 13.40 11.20
CA ASN A 292 -3.17 13.71 10.60
C ASN A 292 -2.59 15.01 11.16
N LEU A 293 -3.41 16.05 11.33
CA LEU A 293 -2.99 17.31 11.93
C LEU A 293 -2.58 17.13 13.39
N ALA A 294 -3.36 16.38 14.18
CA ALA A 294 -3.03 16.08 15.58
C ALA A 294 -1.71 15.30 15.70
N VAL A 295 -1.48 14.31 14.83
CA VAL A 295 -0.22 13.56 14.79
C VAL A 295 0.94 14.46 14.40
N THR A 296 0.78 15.32 13.40
CA THR A 296 1.82 16.26 12.95
C THR A 296 2.19 17.26 14.05
N GLN A 297 1.22 17.71 14.84
CA GLN A 297 1.47 18.57 15.99
C GLN A 297 2.18 17.84 17.14
N ALA A 298 1.83 16.57 17.39
CA ALA A 298 2.44 15.77 18.45
C ALA A 298 3.84 15.26 18.10
N SER A 299 4.09 14.99 16.83
CA SER A 299 5.35 14.52 16.26
C SER A 299 5.54 15.18 14.90
N PRO A 300 6.28 16.30 14.82
CA PRO A 300 6.51 17.01 13.56
C PRO A 300 7.05 16.11 12.46
N ALA A 301 6.56 16.31 11.23
CA ALA A 301 7.02 15.54 10.08
C ALA A 301 8.50 15.83 9.80
N PRO A 302 9.31 14.78 9.56
CA PRO A 302 10.73 14.97 9.33
C PRO A 302 10.93 15.69 7.98
N SER A 303 11.78 16.72 7.97
CA SER A 303 11.99 17.55 6.78
C SER A 303 12.91 16.86 5.77
N ARG A 304 12.33 16.36 4.67
CA ARG A 304 13.10 15.82 3.53
C ARG A 304 13.99 16.88 2.89
N THR A 305 13.54 18.14 2.86
CA THR A 305 14.30 19.25 2.29
C THR A 305 15.50 19.63 3.14
N GLU A 306 15.37 19.60 4.47
CA GLU A 306 16.48 19.81 5.40
C GLU A 306 17.52 18.71 5.25
N LEU A 307 17.09 17.44 5.20
CA LEU A 307 17.97 16.30 5.00
C LEU A 307 18.73 16.38 3.67
N ALA A 308 18.03 16.68 2.58
CA ALA A 308 18.64 16.86 1.26
C ALA A 308 19.59 18.07 1.21
N THR A 309 19.25 19.17 1.88
CA THR A 309 20.11 20.37 1.97
C THR A 309 21.38 20.04 2.73
N ARG A 310 21.27 19.40 3.90
CA ARG A 310 22.41 18.97 4.70
C ARG A 310 23.31 18.01 3.92
N GLN A 311 22.72 17.08 3.19
CA GLN A 311 23.47 16.17 2.32
C GLN A 311 24.27 16.92 1.25
N ARG A 312 23.66 17.90 0.58
CA ARG A 312 24.33 18.70 -0.46
C ARG A 312 25.51 19.49 0.10
N VAL A 313 25.34 20.10 1.28
CA VAL A 313 26.42 20.84 1.96
C VAL A 313 27.59 19.93 2.30
N VAL A 314 27.32 18.79 2.95
CA VAL A 314 28.37 17.82 3.31
C VAL A 314 29.06 17.26 2.06
N THR A 315 28.30 16.96 1.00
CA THR A 315 28.85 16.51 -0.28
C THR A 315 29.80 17.55 -0.89
N ALA A 316 29.40 18.83 -0.88
CA ALA A 316 30.23 19.92 -1.42
C ALA A 316 31.53 20.09 -0.61
N GLU A 317 31.47 20.01 0.72
CA GLU A 317 32.64 20.08 1.60
C GLU A 317 33.59 18.88 1.42
N ALA A 318 33.04 17.68 1.24
CA ALA A 318 33.82 16.49 0.92
C ALA A 318 34.49 16.61 -0.47
N MET A 319 33.75 17.05 -1.49
CA MET A 319 34.30 17.30 -2.83
C MET A 319 35.47 18.29 -2.80
N LYS A 320 35.37 19.36 -2.01
CA LYS A 320 36.45 20.33 -1.84
C LYS A 320 37.70 19.70 -1.23
N ARG A 321 37.55 18.80 -0.25
CA ARG A 321 38.68 18.11 0.40
C ARG A 321 39.38 17.10 -0.49
N TYR A 322 38.65 16.45 -1.39
CA TYR A 322 39.21 15.47 -2.33
C TYR A 322 39.41 16.04 -3.75
N GLN A 323 39.45 17.37 -3.91
CA GLN A 323 39.57 18.04 -5.22
C GLN A 323 40.82 17.61 -6.00
N ASP A 324 41.94 17.37 -5.31
CA ASP A 324 43.21 16.98 -5.95
C ASP A 324 43.09 15.60 -6.60
N LEU A 325 42.39 14.67 -5.94
CA LEU A 325 42.10 13.33 -6.47
C LEU A 325 41.07 13.39 -7.62
N LEU A 326 40.07 14.27 -7.53
CA LEU A 326 39.10 14.49 -8.60
C LEU A 326 39.73 15.05 -9.89
N GLY A 327 40.82 15.80 -9.75
CA GLY A 327 41.59 16.39 -10.86
C GLY A 327 42.60 15.44 -11.51
N THR A 328 42.98 14.34 -10.85
CA THR A 328 44.08 13.45 -11.30
C THR A 328 43.79 12.75 -12.64
N GLU A 329 42.52 12.51 -12.96
CA GLU A 329 42.10 11.70 -14.12
C GLU A 329 42.30 12.42 -15.46
N TYR A 330 42.37 13.76 -15.50
CA TYR A 330 42.63 14.50 -16.75
C TYR A 330 44.09 14.41 -17.24
N GLN A 331 45.00 13.90 -16.42
CA GLN A 331 46.44 13.85 -16.75
C GLN A 331 46.92 12.49 -17.29
N HIS A 332 46.13 11.41 -17.14
CA HIS A 332 46.60 10.02 -17.37
C HIS A 332 45.66 9.14 -18.24
N VAL A 333 44.68 9.73 -18.94
CA VAL A 333 43.77 8.97 -19.82
C VAL A 333 44.57 8.26 -20.91
N GLY A 334 44.65 6.91 -20.87
CA GLY A 334 45.15 6.09 -21.98
C GLY A 334 46.28 5.09 -21.69
N GLN A 335 46.80 5.00 -20.46
CA GLN A 335 47.81 3.98 -20.14
C GLN A 335 47.13 2.67 -19.67
N GLY A 336 46.86 1.73 -20.57
CA GLY A 336 46.17 0.46 -20.24
C GLY A 336 46.89 -0.42 -19.20
N ALA A 337 48.17 -0.17 -18.92
CA ALA A 337 48.98 -0.98 -18.02
C ALA A 337 48.62 -0.88 -16.52
N ILE A 338 47.91 0.18 -16.11
CA ILE A 338 47.47 0.44 -14.73
C ILE A 338 46.06 -0.10 -14.41
N LEU A 339 45.32 -0.53 -15.42
CA LEU A 339 43.92 -0.99 -15.28
C LEU A 339 43.82 -2.51 -15.12
N VAL A 340 44.92 -3.25 -15.29
CA VAL A 340 44.96 -4.71 -15.17
C VAL A 340 45.47 -5.10 -13.78
N PRO A 341 44.80 -6.04 -13.08
CA PRO A 341 45.29 -6.55 -11.80
C PRO A 341 46.70 -7.15 -11.89
N ARG A 342 47.52 -6.94 -10.85
CA ARG A 342 48.83 -7.57 -10.66
C ARG A 342 48.96 -8.06 -9.22
N ASP A 343 49.33 -9.33 -9.04
CA ASP A 343 49.48 -9.97 -7.73
C ASP A 343 48.25 -9.78 -6.80
N GLY A 344 47.04 -9.82 -7.38
CA GLY A 344 45.79 -9.60 -6.66
C GLY A 344 45.47 -8.14 -6.31
N LYS A 345 46.28 -7.18 -6.76
CA LYS A 345 46.09 -5.75 -6.54
C LYS A 345 45.71 -5.03 -7.83
N ILE A 346 44.99 -3.92 -7.70
CA ILE A 346 44.63 -3.04 -8.83
C ILE A 346 44.85 -1.58 -8.48
N GLU A 347 45.32 -0.79 -9.45
CA GLU A 347 45.37 0.66 -9.27
C GLU A 347 44.00 1.27 -9.53
N ILE A 348 43.52 2.05 -8.56
CA ILE A 348 42.22 2.72 -8.65
C ILE A 348 42.46 4.16 -9.10
N ALA A 349 41.75 4.56 -10.15
CA ALA A 349 41.83 5.92 -10.68
C ALA A 349 41.51 6.97 -9.60
N GLY A 350 42.25 8.09 -9.61
CA GLY A 350 42.12 9.15 -8.60
C GLY A 350 40.68 9.63 -8.41
N ARG A 351 39.93 9.80 -9.51
CA ARG A 351 38.51 10.19 -9.45
C ARG A 351 37.62 9.12 -8.82
N SER A 352 37.79 7.85 -9.16
CA SER A 352 37.03 6.75 -8.55
C SER A 352 37.32 6.65 -7.06
N LEU A 353 38.60 6.79 -6.66
CA LEU A 353 39.01 6.82 -5.26
C LEU A 353 38.44 8.04 -4.52
N ALA A 354 38.43 9.22 -5.15
CA ALA A 354 37.82 10.42 -4.62
C ALA A 354 36.32 10.23 -4.39
N ASN A 355 35.60 9.73 -5.40
CA ASN A 355 34.16 9.48 -5.33
C ASN A 355 33.83 8.51 -4.18
N TYR A 356 34.58 7.42 -4.05
CA TYR A 356 34.44 6.50 -2.93
C TYR A 356 34.62 7.20 -1.58
N ARG A 357 35.71 7.96 -1.40
CA ARG A 357 36.01 8.67 -0.13
C ARG A 357 34.96 9.72 0.20
N ILE A 358 34.48 10.46 -0.80
CA ILE A 358 33.39 11.43 -0.67
C ILE A 358 32.13 10.72 -0.17
N GLN A 359 31.72 9.63 -0.81
CA GLN A 359 30.49 8.94 -0.41
C GLN A 359 30.59 8.35 1.00
N ARG A 360 31.72 7.74 1.35
CA ARG A 360 31.97 7.22 2.71
C ARG A 360 31.86 8.32 3.77
N GLU A 361 32.49 9.45 3.53
CA GLU A 361 32.43 10.60 4.42
C GLU A 361 31.02 11.19 4.54
N VAL A 362 30.33 11.35 3.41
CA VAL A 362 28.94 11.82 3.36
C VAL A 362 28.03 10.91 4.18
N ASP A 363 28.17 9.59 4.04
CA ASP A 363 27.41 8.61 4.81
C ASP A 363 27.65 8.72 6.32
N GLU A 364 28.92 8.80 6.74
CA GLU A 364 29.30 8.93 8.15
C GLU A 364 28.75 10.24 8.76
N ALA A 365 28.83 11.34 8.02
CA ALA A 365 28.39 12.66 8.50
C ALA A 365 26.86 12.84 8.57
N ILE A 366 26.10 12.17 7.68
CA ILE A 366 24.63 12.28 7.63
C ILE A 366 23.95 11.24 8.53
N GLY A 367 24.62 10.13 8.87
CA GLY A 367 24.07 9.05 9.71
C GLY A 367 23.21 9.50 10.90
N PRO A 368 23.65 10.46 11.74
CA PRO A 368 22.84 10.97 12.86
C PRO A 368 21.55 11.69 12.44
N ALA A 369 21.56 12.43 11.31
CA ALA A 369 20.37 13.10 10.78
C ALA A 369 19.38 12.07 10.21
N LEU A 370 19.87 11.03 9.54
CA LEU A 370 19.06 9.90 9.06
C LEU A 370 18.39 9.15 10.20
N ALA A 371 19.13 8.82 11.27
CA ALA A 371 18.57 8.12 12.41
C ALA A 371 17.43 8.90 13.10
N ARG A 372 17.56 10.24 13.18
CA ARG A 372 16.49 11.11 13.69
C ARG A 372 15.28 11.13 12.76
N PHE A 373 15.51 11.22 11.45
CA PHE A 373 14.47 11.17 10.42
C PHE A 373 13.65 9.86 10.55
N ASP A 374 14.33 8.72 10.63
CA ASP A 374 13.72 7.40 10.74
C ASP A 374 12.91 7.25 12.03
N ALA A 375 13.45 7.73 13.17
CA ALA A 375 12.77 7.69 14.46
C ALA A 375 11.49 8.55 14.47
N GLN A 376 11.53 9.76 13.87
CA GLN A 376 10.36 10.63 13.74
C GLN A 376 9.29 10.00 12.85
N GLN A 377 9.68 9.40 11.73
CA GLN A 377 8.75 8.72 10.82
C GLN A 377 8.09 7.52 11.50
N ALA A 378 8.86 6.69 12.23
CA ALA A 378 8.33 5.56 12.98
C ALA A 378 7.36 5.99 14.09
N GLN A 379 7.65 7.08 14.78
CA GLN A 379 6.77 7.65 15.81
C GLN A 379 5.43 8.11 15.22
N GLN A 380 5.45 8.79 14.06
CA GLN A 380 4.22 9.19 13.38
C GLN A 380 3.35 7.99 12.97
N GLN A 381 3.96 6.97 12.36
CA GLN A 381 3.25 5.75 11.96
C GLN A 381 2.63 5.04 13.17
N ALA A 382 3.34 4.98 14.30
CA ALA A 382 2.82 4.39 15.52
C ALA A 382 1.61 5.16 16.09
N LEU A 383 1.64 6.50 16.05
CA LEU A 383 0.52 7.33 16.47
C LEU A 383 -0.70 7.17 15.55
N LEU A 384 -0.49 7.18 14.23
CA LEU A 384 -1.55 6.95 13.25
C LEU A 384 -2.20 5.57 13.45
N GLY A 385 -1.40 4.51 13.62
CA GLY A 385 -1.93 3.16 13.88
C GLY A 385 -2.70 3.06 15.20
N ARG A 386 -2.27 3.77 16.25
CA ARG A 386 -2.93 3.76 17.56
C ARG A 386 -4.26 4.49 17.56
N PHE A 387 -4.35 5.62 16.87
CA PHE A 387 -5.52 6.49 16.87
C PHE A 387 -6.36 6.39 15.58
N GLY A 388 -5.97 5.55 14.63
CA GLY A 388 -6.65 5.34 13.34
C GLY A 388 -8.10 4.88 13.49
N ALA A 389 -8.43 4.19 14.59
CA ALA A 389 -9.79 3.73 14.89
C ALA A 389 -10.85 4.85 15.00
N VAL A 390 -10.43 6.12 15.09
CA VAL A 390 -11.33 7.29 15.09
C VAL A 390 -12.06 7.44 13.74
N SER A 391 -11.46 6.99 12.64
CA SER A 391 -12.08 7.02 11.31
C SER A 391 -12.26 5.59 10.78
N PRO A 392 -13.51 5.11 10.64
CA PRO A 392 -13.80 3.83 9.98
C PRO A 392 -13.26 3.78 8.55
N ALA A 393 -13.22 4.92 7.86
CA ALA A 393 -12.65 5.03 6.52
C ALA A 393 -11.13 4.83 6.53
N ALA A 394 -10.42 5.43 7.49
CA ALA A 394 -8.97 5.22 7.64
C ALA A 394 -8.65 3.75 7.93
N VAL A 395 -9.37 3.12 8.88
CA VAL A 395 -9.20 1.69 9.21
C VAL A 395 -9.44 0.79 7.99
N ALA A 396 -10.50 1.05 7.22
CA ALA A 396 -10.79 0.28 6.01
C ALA A 396 -9.72 0.49 4.93
N TYR A 397 -9.29 1.73 4.69
CA TYR A 397 -8.26 2.06 3.70
C TYR A 397 -6.89 1.44 4.05
N GLU A 398 -6.42 1.64 5.28
CA GLU A 398 -5.15 1.07 5.76
C GLU A 398 -5.19 -0.46 5.77
N GLY A 399 -6.30 -1.07 6.20
CA GLY A 399 -6.45 -2.52 6.19
C GLY A 399 -6.46 -3.10 4.77
N MET A 400 -7.13 -2.45 3.81
CA MET A 400 -7.17 -2.90 2.41
C MET A 400 -5.79 -2.77 1.74
N THR A 401 -5.10 -1.64 1.93
CA THR A 401 -3.76 -1.43 1.37
C THR A 401 -2.72 -2.37 2.01
N ALA A 402 -2.81 -2.63 3.31
CA ALA A 402 -1.96 -3.61 3.99
C ALA A 402 -2.16 -5.03 3.43
N LEU A 403 -3.40 -5.48 3.26
CA LEU A 403 -3.72 -6.80 2.67
C LEU A 403 -3.34 -6.89 1.19
N ALA A 404 -3.41 -5.77 0.46
CA ALA A 404 -2.94 -5.68 -0.92
C ALA A 404 -1.41 -5.62 -1.06
N GLY A 405 -0.66 -5.54 0.05
CA GLY A 405 0.80 -5.45 0.03
C GLY A 405 1.34 -4.08 -0.40
N ASN A 406 0.50 -3.04 -0.37
CA ASN A 406 0.83 -1.65 -0.68
C ASN A 406 0.73 -0.74 0.57
N GLY A 407 0.68 -1.34 1.76
CA GLY A 407 0.64 -0.61 3.02
C GLY A 407 2.03 -0.10 3.46
N ALA A 408 2.04 1.02 4.18
CA ALA A 408 3.27 1.69 4.64
C ALA A 408 4.21 0.79 5.46
N ARG A 409 3.67 -0.17 6.23
CA ARG A 409 4.46 -1.10 7.05
C ARG A 409 5.33 -2.05 6.23
N ARG A 410 4.75 -2.64 5.16
CA ARG A 410 5.49 -3.54 4.25
C ARG A 410 6.59 -2.78 3.52
N HIS A 411 6.31 -1.54 3.12
CA HIS A 411 7.32 -0.66 2.52
C HIS A 411 8.42 -0.26 3.51
N ALA A 412 8.09 0.14 4.74
CA ALA A 412 9.10 0.42 5.77
C ALA A 412 10.01 -0.78 6.07
N ARG A 413 9.48 -2.01 5.97
CA ARG A 413 10.27 -3.24 6.06
C ARG A 413 11.18 -3.44 4.84
N PHE A 414 10.72 -3.08 3.65
CA PHE A 414 11.54 -3.06 2.43
C PHE A 414 12.68 -2.06 2.52
N ASP A 415 12.41 -0.86 3.01
CA ASP A 415 13.43 0.15 3.28
C ASP A 415 14.47 -0.40 4.26
N ALA A 416 14.05 -0.95 5.40
CA ALA A 416 14.95 -1.51 6.39
C ALA A 416 15.83 -2.65 5.84
N GLN A 417 15.27 -3.56 5.03
CA GLN A 417 16.04 -4.63 4.37
C GLN A 417 17.00 -4.07 3.31
N THR A 418 16.59 -3.02 2.59
CA THR A 418 17.44 -2.32 1.62
C THR A 418 18.62 -1.66 2.32
N VAL A 419 18.40 -1.00 3.47
CA VAL A 419 19.49 -0.43 4.28
C VAL A 419 20.45 -1.52 4.75
N ALA A 420 19.94 -2.64 5.27
CA ALA A 420 20.78 -3.74 5.70
C ALA A 420 21.62 -4.33 4.55
N HIS A 421 21.02 -4.44 3.35
CA HIS A 421 21.74 -4.88 2.16
C HIS A 421 22.78 -3.85 1.70
N HIS A 422 22.48 -2.56 1.78
CA HIS A 422 23.44 -1.49 1.49
C HIS A 422 24.65 -1.53 2.44
N GLU A 423 24.44 -1.78 3.74
CA GLU A 423 25.55 -1.96 4.68
C GLU A 423 26.39 -3.21 4.35
N ALA A 424 25.75 -4.32 3.96
CA ALA A 424 26.46 -5.52 3.50
C ALA A 424 27.26 -5.25 2.22
N TRP A 425 26.69 -4.48 1.28
CA TRP A 425 27.34 -4.04 0.04
C TRP A 425 28.62 -3.25 0.35
N LYS A 426 28.52 -2.24 1.22
CA LYS A 426 29.67 -1.44 1.67
C LYS A 426 30.71 -2.28 2.40
N ALA A 427 30.29 -3.17 3.30
CA ALA A 427 31.19 -4.06 4.03
C ALA A 427 31.98 -5.01 3.12
N PHE A 428 31.42 -5.37 1.96
CA PHE A 428 32.12 -6.17 0.96
C PHE A 428 33.14 -5.37 0.15
N PHE A 429 32.75 -4.18 -0.34
CA PHE A 429 33.58 -3.41 -1.28
C PHE A 429 34.56 -2.45 -0.60
N PHE A 430 34.21 -1.78 0.49
CA PHE A 430 35.02 -0.70 1.07
C PHE A 430 36.41 -1.19 1.53
N PRO A 431 36.53 -2.32 2.25
CA PRO A 431 37.85 -2.84 2.63
C PRO A 431 38.72 -3.18 1.41
N ARG A 432 38.12 -3.69 0.33
CA ARG A 432 38.83 -4.00 -0.93
C ARG A 432 39.30 -2.74 -1.64
N ILE A 433 38.50 -1.67 -1.63
CA ILE A 433 38.89 -0.38 -2.20
C ILE A 433 40.05 0.23 -1.40
N ASP A 434 39.98 0.19 -0.06
CA ASP A 434 41.04 0.69 0.83
C ASP A 434 42.36 -0.09 0.64
N ALA A 435 42.27 -1.42 0.56
CA ALA A 435 43.42 -2.32 0.37
C ALA A 435 43.90 -2.42 -1.08
N ARG A 436 43.14 -1.85 -2.04
CA ARG A 436 43.34 -1.99 -3.49
C ARG A 436 43.36 -3.44 -3.97
N ASP A 437 42.53 -4.27 -3.36
CA ASP A 437 42.36 -5.67 -3.74
C ASP A 437 41.51 -5.76 -5.01
N ALA A 438 42.07 -6.35 -6.06
CA ALA A 438 41.33 -6.62 -7.28
C ALA A 438 40.28 -7.71 -7.04
N LEU A 439 39.13 -7.59 -7.70
CA LEU A 439 38.12 -8.65 -7.67
C LEU A 439 38.59 -9.84 -8.52
N ALA A 440 38.39 -11.04 -7.99
CA ALA A 440 38.53 -12.29 -8.72
C ALA A 440 37.16 -12.82 -9.18
N PRO A 441 37.10 -13.71 -10.19
CA PRO A 441 35.83 -14.32 -10.61
C PRO A 441 35.08 -15.03 -9.46
N ALA A 442 35.82 -15.61 -8.50
CA ALA A 442 35.24 -16.24 -7.31
C ALA A 442 34.61 -15.25 -6.31
N ASP A 443 34.97 -13.96 -6.37
CA ASP A 443 34.35 -12.93 -5.53
C ASP A 443 32.90 -12.64 -5.96
N PHE A 444 32.53 -12.89 -7.22
CA PHE A 444 31.16 -12.69 -7.71
C PHE A 444 30.16 -13.58 -6.96
N ASP A 445 30.57 -14.78 -6.58
CA ASP A 445 29.75 -15.72 -5.80
C ASP A 445 29.63 -15.30 -4.32
N ARG A 446 30.53 -14.42 -3.85
CA ARG A 446 30.57 -13.88 -2.48
C ARG A 446 29.96 -12.49 -2.36
N MET A 447 29.66 -11.84 -3.47
CA MET A 447 29.03 -10.52 -3.46
C MET A 447 27.67 -10.62 -2.75
N PRO A 448 27.32 -9.65 -1.89
CA PRO A 448 26.01 -9.62 -1.25
C PRO A 448 24.90 -9.67 -2.29
N THR A 449 23.90 -10.51 -2.06
CA THR A 449 22.69 -10.59 -2.88
C THR A 449 21.48 -10.19 -2.04
N PHE A 450 20.53 -9.50 -2.65
CA PHE A 450 19.28 -9.15 -2.01
C PHE A 450 18.23 -10.23 -2.25
N ALA A 451 17.61 -10.68 -1.16
CA ALA A 451 16.42 -11.53 -1.20
C ALA A 451 15.34 -10.88 -0.32
N TRP A 452 14.18 -10.60 -0.92
CA TRP A 452 13.04 -10.03 -0.21
C TRP A 452 12.47 -11.02 0.81
N HIS A 453 12.38 -10.59 2.07
CA HIS A 453 11.73 -11.34 3.15
C HIS A 453 10.40 -10.70 3.54
N GLU A 454 9.30 -11.39 3.22
CA GLU A 454 7.94 -10.93 3.47
C GLU A 454 7.63 -10.74 4.96
N GLU A 455 6.53 -10.04 5.24
CA GLU A 455 6.00 -9.92 6.60
C GLU A 455 5.54 -11.28 7.16
N PRO A 456 5.72 -11.53 8.47
CA PRO A 456 5.18 -12.73 9.11
C PRO A 456 3.65 -12.81 8.94
N ALA A 457 3.14 -13.96 8.49
CA ALA A 457 1.73 -14.14 8.16
C ALA A 457 0.81 -14.00 9.39
N ASP A 458 1.27 -14.36 10.58
CA ASP A 458 0.61 -14.11 11.86
C ASP A 458 0.45 -12.62 12.16
N LEU A 459 1.47 -11.80 11.89
CA LEU A 459 1.40 -10.35 12.06
C LEU A 459 0.40 -9.70 11.09
N VAL A 460 0.37 -10.14 9.83
CA VAL A 460 -0.61 -9.67 8.83
C VAL A 460 -2.04 -10.03 9.27
N ARG A 461 -2.26 -11.29 9.68
CA ARG A 461 -3.58 -11.75 10.17
C ARG A 461 -4.02 -11.01 11.44
N GLY A 462 -3.10 -10.78 12.38
CA GLY A 462 -3.40 -10.07 13.63
C GLY A 462 -3.85 -8.63 13.38
N GLN A 463 -3.19 -7.92 12.46
CA GLN A 463 -3.60 -6.56 12.08
C GLN A 463 -4.93 -6.54 11.32
N ALA A 464 -5.14 -7.49 10.39
CA ALA A 464 -6.41 -7.60 9.69
C ALA A 464 -7.58 -7.88 10.66
N ALA A 465 -7.37 -8.76 11.65
CA ALA A 465 -8.33 -9.03 12.70
C ALA A 465 -8.62 -7.79 13.56
N LEU A 466 -7.58 -7.02 13.91
CA LEU A 466 -7.73 -5.78 14.66
C LEU A 466 -8.53 -4.73 13.86
N ALA A 467 -8.23 -4.55 12.57
CA ALA A 467 -8.96 -3.64 11.70
C ALA A 467 -10.45 -4.02 11.57
N VAL A 468 -10.74 -5.32 11.40
CA VAL A 468 -12.12 -5.82 11.42
C VAL A 468 -12.79 -5.53 12.76
N LEU A 469 -12.12 -5.79 13.88
CA LEU A 469 -12.66 -5.51 15.21
C LEU A 469 -12.95 -4.02 15.43
N GLN A 470 -12.04 -3.15 14.99
CA GLN A 470 -12.19 -1.69 15.06
C GLN A 470 -13.42 -1.19 14.28
N LEU A 471 -13.85 -1.89 13.24
CA LEU A 471 -15.09 -1.60 12.52
C LEU A 471 -16.32 -2.25 13.17
N LEU A 472 -16.19 -3.47 13.69
CA LEU A 472 -17.31 -4.21 14.29
C LEU A 472 -17.76 -3.60 15.63
N VAL A 473 -16.83 -3.15 16.48
CA VAL A 473 -17.16 -2.55 17.79
C VAL A 473 -18.11 -1.34 17.66
N PRO A 474 -17.81 -0.29 16.87
CA PRO A 474 -18.74 0.81 16.68
C PRO A 474 -20.02 0.39 15.95
N SER A 475 -19.96 -0.60 15.06
CA SER A 475 -21.17 -1.17 14.42
C SER A 475 -22.13 -1.76 15.45
N LEU A 476 -21.62 -2.52 16.43
CA LEU A 476 -22.41 -3.10 17.51
C LEU A 476 -23.02 -2.03 18.41
N LEU A 477 -22.27 -0.95 18.71
CA LEU A 477 -22.80 0.20 19.46
C LEU A 477 -23.94 0.90 18.72
N LEU A 478 -23.80 1.12 17.42
CA LEU A 478 -24.84 1.72 16.57
C LEU A 478 -26.09 0.83 16.49
N PHE A 479 -25.92 -0.48 16.31
CA PHE A 479 -27.06 -1.41 16.36
C PHE A 479 -27.70 -1.47 17.75
N GLY A 480 -26.91 -1.39 18.83
CA GLY A 480 -27.41 -1.32 20.20
C GLY A 480 -28.27 -0.07 20.42
N LEU A 481 -27.78 1.10 19.99
CA LEU A 481 -28.52 2.36 20.02
C LEU A 481 -29.82 2.26 19.21
N ALA A 482 -29.75 1.73 17.98
CA ALA A 482 -30.92 1.54 17.14
C ALA A 482 -31.93 0.60 17.80
N ALA A 483 -31.48 -0.54 18.34
CA ALA A 483 -32.34 -1.52 19.00
C ALA A 483 -33.01 -0.95 20.27
N TRP A 484 -32.32 -0.08 21.02
CA TRP A 484 -32.88 0.65 22.15
C TRP A 484 -33.95 1.64 21.69
N ARG A 485 -33.64 2.46 20.68
CA ARG A 485 -34.56 3.49 20.18
C ARG A 485 -35.80 2.89 19.52
N LEU A 486 -35.65 1.78 18.78
CA LEU A 486 -36.74 1.07 18.11
C LEU A 486 -37.76 0.45 19.08
N ARG A 487 -37.39 0.19 20.35
CA ARG A 487 -38.36 -0.25 21.38
C ARG A 487 -39.39 0.83 21.71
N ARG A 488 -39.02 2.10 21.51
CA ARG A 488 -39.85 3.29 21.77
C ARG A 488 -40.26 3.97 20.46
N PHE A 489 -40.30 3.23 19.35
CA PHE A 489 -40.62 3.81 18.05
C PHE A 489 -42.12 4.07 17.96
N SER A 490 -42.49 5.35 17.78
CA SER A 490 -43.88 5.71 17.51
C SER A 490 -44.24 5.32 16.09
N VAL A 491 -45.28 4.49 15.94
CA VAL A 491 -45.92 4.21 14.66
C VAL A 491 -47.05 5.23 14.40
N ALA A 492 -47.39 6.05 15.40
CA ALA A 492 -48.26 7.20 15.26
C ALA A 492 -47.55 8.33 14.53
#